data_AF-A0A661LE62-F1
#
_entry.id   AF-A0A661LE62-F1
#
_cell.length_a   1.000
_cell.length_b   1.000
_cell.length_c   1.000
_cell.angle_alpha   90.00
_cell.angle_beta   90.00
_cell.angle_gamma   90.00
#
_symmetry.space_group_name_H-M   'P 1'
#
loop_
_entity.id
_entity.type
_entity.pdbx_description
1 polymer ?
#
loop_
_entity_poly.entity_id
_entity_poly.type
_entity_poly.pdbx_seq_one_letter_code
_entity_poly.pdbx_strand_id
1 'polypeptide(L)'
;NNDLRLNLSEKDWYVYDDNFGTSEEKHLIRFINDVMDKIQRKFDDVYLLRNEGVFKLFRFADGAAIEPDFVLFMTEKNTKERMSFQIFIEPKGEYLMKEDQWKEDFLQKLKDDFYINPSTIYESTKFRLIGLPFFNKKDEYFLKYKESFEGALGIGSNKEKKVTSS
;
A
#
# COMPACT_ATOMS: atom_id res chain seq x y z
N ASN A 1 11.68 -23.25 -6.13
CA ASN A 1 11.66 -22.52 -4.84
C ASN A 1 10.28 -22.69 -4.22
N ASN A 2 10.11 -23.62 -3.28
CA ASN A 2 8.81 -23.95 -2.69
C ASN A 2 8.30 -22.91 -1.68
N ASP A 3 9.18 -22.05 -1.15
CA ASP A 3 8.86 -21.10 -0.08
C ASP A 3 7.99 -19.91 -0.50
N LEU A 4 7.85 -19.65 -1.81
CA LEU A 4 6.99 -18.58 -2.35
C LEU A 4 5.58 -19.06 -2.74
N ARG A 5 5.28 -20.35 -2.54
CA ARG A 5 3.95 -20.91 -2.86
C ARG A 5 2.98 -20.59 -1.72
N LEU A 6 2.16 -19.56 -1.92
CA LEU A 6 0.98 -19.29 -1.11
C LEU A 6 -0.25 -19.85 -1.83
N ASN A 7 -1.17 -20.47 -1.08
CA ASN A 7 -2.47 -20.84 -1.62
C ASN A 7 -3.38 -19.60 -1.59
N LEU A 8 -3.43 -18.84 -2.69
CA LEU A 8 -4.14 -17.57 -2.77
C LEU A 8 -5.67 -17.74 -2.80
N SER A 9 -6.16 -18.90 -3.26
CA SER A 9 -7.59 -19.21 -3.27
C SER A 9 -8.21 -19.35 -1.87
N GLU A 10 -7.39 -19.45 -0.82
CA GLU A 10 -7.81 -19.51 0.59
C GLU A 10 -7.66 -18.15 1.30
N LYS A 11 -7.35 -17.08 0.57
CA LYS A 11 -7.06 -15.75 1.12
C LYS A 11 -8.14 -14.77 0.68
N ASP A 12 -9.19 -14.60 1.49
CA ASP A 12 -10.33 -13.71 1.22
C ASP A 12 -9.94 -12.25 0.91
N TRP A 13 -8.75 -11.82 1.32
CA TRP A 13 -8.20 -10.49 1.07
C TRP A 13 -7.49 -10.34 -0.29
N TYR A 14 -7.26 -11.41 -1.03
CA TYR A 14 -6.64 -11.38 -2.35
C TYR A 14 -7.66 -11.79 -3.42
N VAL A 15 -8.00 -10.88 -4.32
CA VAL A 15 -9.16 -11.03 -5.21
C VAL A 15 -8.87 -11.87 -6.46
N TYR A 16 -7.62 -12.24 -6.72
CA TYR A 16 -7.21 -12.98 -7.93
C TYR A 16 -6.71 -14.39 -7.59
N ASP A 17 -7.20 -15.41 -8.31
CA ASP A 17 -6.84 -16.82 -8.05
C ASP A 17 -5.52 -17.27 -8.69
N ASP A 18 -4.89 -16.45 -9.53
CA ASP A 18 -3.81 -16.88 -10.42
C ASP A 18 -2.41 -16.44 -9.98
N ASN A 19 -1.50 -17.41 -9.87
CA ASN A 19 -0.12 -17.26 -9.37
C ASN A 19 0.88 -16.73 -10.45
N PHE A 20 0.36 -16.04 -11.46
CA PHE A 20 1.10 -15.52 -12.62
C PHE A 20 1.56 -14.07 -12.37
N GLY A 21 2.62 -13.93 -11.58
CA GLY A 21 3.31 -12.67 -11.35
C GLY A 21 4.84 -12.80 -11.39
N THR A 22 5.51 -11.66 -11.52
CA THR A 22 6.97 -11.51 -11.43
C THR A 22 7.49 -11.97 -10.05
N SER A 23 8.81 -12.13 -9.92
CA SER A 23 9.40 -12.41 -8.61
C SER A 23 9.04 -11.32 -7.60
N GLU A 24 9.12 -10.06 -8.00
CA GLU A 24 8.90 -8.87 -7.17
C GLU A 24 7.48 -8.86 -6.61
N GLU A 25 6.48 -9.09 -7.46
CA GLU A 25 5.07 -9.20 -7.06
C GLU A 25 4.84 -10.33 -6.06
N LYS A 26 5.48 -11.49 -6.26
CA LYS A 26 5.37 -12.64 -5.34
C LYS A 26 5.94 -12.33 -3.95
N HIS A 27 7.05 -11.59 -3.88
CA HIS A 27 7.61 -11.17 -2.60
C HIS A 27 6.71 -10.12 -1.92
N LEU A 28 6.06 -9.23 -2.69
CA LEU A 28 5.09 -8.28 -2.14
C LEU A 28 3.89 -9.00 -1.53
N ILE A 29 3.28 -9.93 -2.26
CA ILE A 29 2.13 -10.71 -1.79
C ILE A 29 2.49 -11.47 -0.52
N ARG A 30 3.70 -12.07 -0.46
CA ARG A 30 4.20 -12.72 0.75
C ARG A 30 4.34 -11.75 1.91
N PHE A 31 4.96 -10.59 1.69
CA PHE A 31 5.06 -9.55 2.72
C PHE A 31 3.68 -9.14 3.26
N ILE A 32 2.71 -8.89 2.37
CA ILE A 32 1.34 -8.51 2.77
C ILE A 32 0.68 -9.62 3.58
N ASN A 33 0.80 -10.88 3.16
CA ASN A 33 0.32 -12.03 3.93
C ASN A 33 0.91 -12.06 5.35
N ASP A 34 2.23 -11.83 5.47
CA ASP A 34 2.93 -11.90 6.75
C ASP A 34 2.53 -10.76 7.72
N VAL A 35 2.01 -9.64 7.21
CA VAL A 35 1.51 -8.52 8.03
C VAL A 35 -0.02 -8.44 8.11
N MET A 36 -0.75 -9.32 7.42
CA MET A 36 -2.21 -9.26 7.29
C MET A 36 -2.93 -9.26 8.64
N ASP A 37 -2.50 -10.11 9.57
CA ASP A 37 -3.07 -10.17 10.92
C ASP A 37 -2.95 -8.82 11.66
N LYS A 38 -1.87 -8.06 11.43
CA LYS A 38 -1.71 -6.72 12.01
C LYS A 38 -2.69 -5.73 11.38
N ILE A 39 -2.89 -5.80 10.06
CA ILE A 39 -3.81 -4.94 9.32
C ILE A 39 -5.25 -5.21 9.76
N GLN A 40 -5.68 -6.47 9.76
CA GLN A 40 -7.04 -6.89 10.12
C GLN A 40 -7.40 -6.64 11.59
N ARG A 41 -6.43 -6.36 12.46
CA ARG A 41 -6.71 -5.87 13.82
C ARG A 41 -7.17 -4.42 13.87
N LYS A 42 -6.78 -3.59 12.90
CA LYS A 42 -7.04 -2.13 12.88
C LYS A 42 -7.98 -1.70 11.77
N PHE A 43 -8.13 -2.49 10.72
CA PHE A 43 -8.94 -2.17 9.55
C PHE A 43 -9.91 -3.30 9.19
N ASP A 44 -11.11 -2.94 8.73
CA ASP A 44 -12.10 -3.83 8.12
C ASP A 44 -11.96 -3.76 6.59
N ASP A 45 -12.69 -4.63 5.87
CA ASP A 45 -12.79 -4.63 4.40
C ASP A 45 -11.42 -4.56 3.68
N VAL A 46 -10.48 -5.41 4.11
CA VAL A 46 -9.09 -5.39 3.63
C VAL A 46 -8.96 -6.21 2.35
N TYR A 47 -8.62 -5.55 1.24
CA TYR A 47 -8.43 -6.18 -0.07
C TYR A 47 -7.16 -5.68 -0.75
N LEU A 48 -6.29 -6.59 -1.17
CA LEU A 48 -5.18 -6.31 -2.07
C LEU A 48 -5.63 -6.60 -3.51
N LEU A 49 -5.74 -5.55 -4.31
CA LEU A 49 -6.18 -5.62 -5.70
C LEU A 49 -4.97 -5.40 -6.62
N ARG A 50 -4.77 -6.31 -7.57
CA ARG A 50 -3.93 -6.04 -8.74
C ARG A 50 -4.68 -5.12 -9.70
N ASN A 51 -4.01 -4.06 -10.17
CA ASN A 51 -4.64 -3.05 -11.01
C ASN A 51 -4.85 -3.54 -12.45
N GLU A 52 -3.89 -4.25 -13.04
CA GLU A 52 -3.97 -4.71 -14.45
C GLU A 52 -4.31 -3.59 -15.45
N GLY A 53 -3.86 -2.35 -15.17
CA GLY A 53 -4.12 -1.18 -15.99
C GLY A 53 -5.55 -0.63 -15.93
N VAL A 54 -6.38 -1.07 -14.97
CA VAL A 54 -7.77 -0.59 -14.79
C VAL A 54 -7.83 0.92 -14.53
N PHE A 55 -6.87 1.47 -13.79
CA PHE A 55 -6.80 2.91 -13.54
C PHE A 55 -5.37 3.48 -13.58
N LYS A 56 -5.30 4.80 -13.74
CA LYS A 56 -4.07 5.62 -13.78
C LYS A 56 -4.16 6.76 -12.76
N LEU A 57 -3.02 7.14 -12.18
CA LEU A 57 -2.90 8.37 -11.42
C LEU A 57 -2.15 9.40 -12.25
N PHE A 58 -2.63 10.65 -12.26
CA PHE A 58 -2.04 11.73 -13.04
C PHE A 58 -1.39 12.75 -12.12
N ARG A 59 -0.12 13.06 -12.37
CA ARG A 59 0.62 14.06 -11.62
C ARG A 59 0.14 15.47 -12.00
N PHE A 60 -0.28 16.24 -11.00
CA PHE A 60 -0.81 17.60 -11.22
C PHE A 60 0.18 18.56 -11.90
N ALA A 61 1.48 18.39 -11.66
CA ALA A 61 2.49 19.33 -12.15
C ALA A 61 2.65 19.32 -13.68
N ASP A 62 2.52 18.16 -14.31
CA ASP A 62 2.85 17.97 -15.73
C ASP A 62 1.96 16.95 -16.47
N GLY A 63 0.95 16.39 -15.81
CA GLY A 63 0.05 15.40 -16.38
C GLY A 63 0.67 14.02 -16.58
N ALA A 64 1.90 13.76 -16.09
CA ALA A 64 2.51 12.44 -16.20
C ALA A 64 1.64 11.38 -15.51
N ALA A 65 1.41 10.25 -16.20
CA ALA A 65 0.57 9.17 -15.72
C ALA A 65 1.39 8.01 -15.14
N ILE A 66 0.94 7.46 -14.01
CA ILE A 66 1.44 6.19 -13.46
C ILE A 66 0.29 5.19 -13.38
N GLU A 67 0.59 3.93 -13.65
CA GLU A 67 -0.29 2.78 -13.42
C GLU A 67 0.28 1.99 -12.26
N PRO A 68 -0.23 2.17 -11.02
CA PRO A 68 0.21 1.36 -9.89
C PRO A 68 -0.07 -0.12 -10.15
N ASP A 69 0.87 -1.02 -9.89
CA ASP A 69 0.66 -2.46 -10.03
C ASP A 69 -0.41 -2.98 -9.07
N PHE A 70 -0.42 -2.48 -7.83
CA PHE A 70 -1.36 -2.89 -6.78
C PHE A 70 -1.99 -1.72 -6.03
N VAL A 71 -3.20 -1.96 -5.52
CA VAL A 71 -3.87 -1.13 -4.52
C VAL A 71 -4.26 -1.98 -3.32
N LEU A 72 -3.84 -1.57 -2.13
CA LEU A 72 -4.39 -2.10 -0.89
C LEU A 72 -5.52 -1.18 -0.42
N PHE A 73 -6.73 -1.71 -0.48
CA PHE A 73 -7.96 -1.07 -0.02
C PHE A 73 -8.30 -1.56 1.38
N MET A 74 -8.72 -0.65 2.27
CA MET A 74 -9.20 -1.00 3.60
C MET A 74 -10.06 0.13 4.19
N THR A 75 -10.89 -0.19 5.19
CA THR A 75 -11.70 0.77 5.93
C THR A 75 -11.31 0.80 7.41
N GLU A 76 -11.33 1.98 8.05
CA GLU A 76 -11.03 2.09 9.48
C GLU A 76 -12.09 1.37 10.34
N LYS A 77 -11.66 0.56 11.32
CA LYS A 77 -12.58 -0.09 12.26
C LYS A 77 -13.19 0.91 13.23
N ASN A 78 -14.46 0.73 13.55
CA ASN A 78 -15.13 1.32 14.72
C ASN A 78 -15.09 2.86 14.80
N THR A 79 -15.05 3.56 13.66
CA THR A 79 -15.15 5.02 13.61
C THR A 79 -16.55 5.49 13.19
N LYS A 80 -16.97 6.66 13.70
CA LYS A 80 -18.26 7.29 13.31
C LYS A 80 -18.26 7.77 11.87
N GLU A 81 -17.09 7.99 11.29
CA GLU A 81 -16.86 8.37 9.90
C GLU A 81 -16.04 7.26 9.24
N ARG A 82 -16.60 6.58 8.23
CA ARG A 82 -15.88 5.54 7.49
C ARG A 82 -14.76 6.20 6.68
N MET A 83 -13.52 6.02 7.10
CA MET A 83 -12.35 6.43 6.31
C MET A 83 -11.89 5.26 5.46
N SER A 84 -11.87 5.45 4.15
CA SER A 84 -11.36 4.47 3.19
C SER A 84 -9.90 4.80 2.86
N PHE A 85 -9.03 3.80 2.99
CA PHE A 85 -7.61 3.89 2.68
C PHE A 85 -7.36 3.21 1.34
N GLN A 86 -6.61 3.89 0.48
CA GLN A 86 -6.09 3.32 -0.75
C GLN A 86 -4.59 3.53 -0.78
N ILE A 87 -3.85 2.43 -0.69
CA ILE A 87 -2.40 2.44 -0.74
C ILE A 87 -1.95 1.93 -2.10
N PHE A 88 -1.28 2.78 -2.87
CA PHE A 88 -0.71 2.44 -4.17
C PHE A 88 0.69 1.84 -3.98
N ILE A 89 0.91 0.66 -4.57
CA ILE A 89 2.12 -0.13 -4.37
C ILE A 89 2.70 -0.54 -5.72
N GLU A 90 4.02 -0.39 -5.85
CA GLU A 90 4.83 -0.70 -7.03
C GLU A 90 5.98 -1.65 -6.64
N PRO A 91 5.84 -2.97 -6.82
CA PRO A 91 6.95 -3.91 -6.76
C PRO A 91 7.93 -3.67 -7.91
N LYS A 92 9.23 -3.53 -7.61
CA LYS A 92 10.21 -3.10 -8.60
C LYS A 92 11.51 -3.91 -8.58
N GLY A 93 11.95 -4.31 -9.78
CA GLY A 93 13.26 -4.89 -9.99
C GLY A 93 14.35 -3.81 -9.99
N GLU A 94 15.54 -4.13 -9.50
CA GLU A 94 16.60 -3.14 -9.27
C GLU A 94 17.05 -2.38 -10.51
N TYR A 95 17.10 -3.09 -11.64
CA TYR A 95 17.52 -2.55 -12.91
C TYR A 95 16.58 -1.43 -13.41
N LEU A 96 15.34 -1.36 -12.92
CA LEU A 96 14.35 -0.34 -13.27
C LEU A 96 14.27 0.80 -12.25
N MET A 97 14.91 0.68 -11.07
CA MET A 97 14.77 1.67 -9.99
C MET A 97 15.17 3.08 -10.44
N LYS A 98 16.32 3.19 -11.11
CA LYS A 98 16.86 4.49 -11.54
C LYS A 98 16.01 5.14 -12.64
N GLU A 99 15.55 4.35 -13.60
CA GLU A 99 14.72 4.83 -14.71
C GLU A 99 13.35 5.31 -14.20
N ASP A 100 12.79 4.58 -13.24
CA ASP A 100 11.45 4.86 -12.70
C ASP A 100 11.45 5.69 -11.42
N GLN A 101 12.58 6.28 -11.01
CA GLN A 101 12.66 7.07 -9.78
C GLN A 101 11.58 8.16 -9.68
N TRP A 102 11.24 8.79 -10.80
CA TRP A 102 10.20 9.82 -10.86
C TRP A 102 8.81 9.31 -10.44
N LYS A 103 8.52 8.01 -10.61
CA LYS A 103 7.28 7.37 -10.16
C LYS A 103 7.28 7.22 -8.64
N GLU A 104 8.39 6.80 -8.05
CA GLU A 104 8.55 6.72 -6.59
C GLU A 104 8.39 8.11 -5.96
N ASP A 105 8.99 9.14 -6.58
CA ASP A 105 8.88 10.52 -6.13
C ASP A 105 7.44 11.04 -6.22
N PHE A 106 6.69 10.62 -7.25
CA PHE A 106 5.28 10.96 -7.39
C PHE A 106 4.42 10.26 -6.33
N LEU A 107 4.60 8.96 -6.11
CA LEU A 107 3.89 8.20 -5.09
C LEU A 107 4.14 8.76 -3.69
N GLN A 108 5.39 9.08 -3.35
CA GLN A 108 5.72 9.63 -2.04
C GLN A 108 5.05 10.99 -1.79
N LYS A 109 4.84 11.82 -2.81
CA LYS A 109 4.08 13.08 -2.67
C LYS A 109 2.60 12.86 -2.35
N LEU A 110 2.00 11.74 -2.74
CA LEU A 110 0.60 11.45 -2.40
C LEU A 110 0.39 11.30 -0.89
N LYS A 111 1.42 10.84 -0.17
CA LYS A 111 1.37 10.60 1.29
C LYS A 111 1.15 11.87 2.11
N ASP A 112 1.64 13.00 1.62
CA ASP A 112 1.70 14.26 2.37
C ASP A 112 0.52 15.19 2.05
N ASP A 113 -0.09 15.06 0.87
CA ASP A 113 -0.98 16.10 0.32
C ASP A 113 -2.45 15.69 0.11
N PHE A 114 -2.81 14.41 0.15
CA PHE A 114 -4.14 13.95 -0.30
C PHE A 114 -5.06 13.46 0.82
N TYR A 115 -5.52 14.41 1.62
CA TYR A 115 -6.74 14.25 2.40
C TYR A 115 -7.92 14.85 1.65
N ILE A 116 -8.66 14.03 0.90
CA ILE A 116 -9.84 14.51 0.20
C ILE A 116 -11.00 14.52 1.20
N ASN A 117 -11.34 15.69 1.71
CA ASN A 117 -12.61 15.89 2.41
C ASN A 117 -13.72 15.99 1.35
N PRO A 118 -14.59 14.97 1.19
CA PRO A 118 -15.52 14.89 0.09
C PRO A 118 -16.77 15.75 0.28
N SER A 119 -16.77 16.70 1.23
CA SER A 119 -17.82 17.73 1.37
C SER A 119 -18.08 18.52 0.09
N THR A 120 -17.26 18.38 -0.95
CA THR A 120 -17.45 18.97 -2.28
C THR A 120 -17.98 18.01 -3.35
N ILE A 121 -18.02 16.67 -3.13
CA ILE A 121 -18.39 15.68 -4.17
C ILE A 121 -19.31 14.54 -3.67
N TYR A 122 -19.17 14.04 -2.42
CA TYR A 122 -20.03 13.01 -1.86
C TYR A 122 -20.17 13.17 -0.32
N GLU A 123 -21.39 13.38 0.16
CA GLU A 123 -21.70 13.31 1.59
C GLU A 123 -21.45 11.88 2.10
N SER A 124 -20.32 11.61 2.80
CA SER A 124 -20.22 10.69 3.98
C SER A 124 -18.91 9.89 4.13
N THR A 125 -18.04 9.74 3.13
CA THR A 125 -16.88 8.82 3.24
C THR A 125 -15.56 9.53 2.95
N LYS A 126 -14.70 9.73 3.97
CA LYS A 126 -13.38 10.36 3.78
C LYS A 126 -12.43 9.37 3.13
N PHE A 127 -11.57 9.84 2.22
CA PHE A 127 -10.57 9.01 1.57
C PHE A 127 -9.16 9.46 1.94
N ARG A 128 -8.28 8.48 2.17
CA ARG A 128 -6.84 8.71 2.33
C ARG A 128 -6.09 7.94 1.25
N LEU A 129 -5.46 8.70 0.35
CA LEU A 129 -4.60 8.16 -0.69
C LEU A 129 -3.16 8.15 -0.17
N ILE A 130 -2.47 7.02 -0.31
CA ILE A 130 -1.10 6.87 0.17
C ILE A 130 -0.29 6.21 -0.94
N GLY A 131 0.77 6.89 -1.38
CA GLY A 131 1.80 6.24 -2.19
C GLY A 131 2.97 5.83 -1.32
N LEU A 132 3.52 4.64 -1.60
CA LEU A 132 4.67 4.11 -0.89
C LEU A 132 5.94 4.22 -1.74
N PRO A 133 7.13 4.13 -1.09
CA PRO A 133 8.37 3.76 -1.78
C PRO A 133 8.19 2.50 -2.62
N PHE A 134 9.10 2.25 -3.54
CA PHE A 134 9.08 0.99 -4.29
C PHE A 134 9.27 -0.20 -3.37
N PHE A 135 8.50 -1.26 -3.62
CA PHE A 135 8.72 -2.53 -2.93
C PHE A 135 9.84 -3.29 -3.63
N ASN A 136 10.89 -3.62 -2.90
CA ASN A 136 11.92 -4.55 -3.31
C ASN A 136 12.42 -5.32 -2.10
N LYS A 137 12.71 -6.61 -2.27
CA LYS A 137 13.10 -7.51 -1.18
C LYS A 137 14.53 -7.31 -0.66
N LYS A 138 15.37 -6.54 -1.35
CA LYS A 138 16.73 -6.22 -0.89
C LYS A 138 16.65 -5.34 0.35
N ASP A 139 17.50 -5.64 1.33
CA ASP A 139 17.41 -5.12 2.69
C ASP A 139 17.25 -3.59 2.76
N GLU A 140 18.01 -2.82 1.99
CA GLU A 140 17.95 -1.35 2.03
C GLU A 140 16.59 -0.79 1.55
N TYR A 141 16.08 -1.31 0.43
CA TYR A 141 14.79 -0.90 -0.13
C TYR A 141 13.63 -1.45 0.71
N PHE A 142 13.76 -2.69 1.16
CA PHE A 142 12.76 -3.36 1.97
C PHE A 142 12.55 -2.65 3.30
N LEU A 143 13.62 -2.21 3.96
CA LEU A 143 13.53 -1.50 5.24
C LEU A 143 12.79 -0.16 5.07
N LYS A 144 13.18 0.65 4.06
CA LYS A 144 12.51 1.92 3.73
C LYS A 144 11.02 1.70 3.43
N TYR A 145 10.70 0.67 2.63
CA TYR A 145 9.33 0.31 2.31
C TYR A 145 8.55 -0.08 3.56
N LYS A 146 9.09 -1.00 4.36
CA LYS A 146 8.45 -1.52 5.56
C LYS A 146 8.15 -0.42 6.58
N GLU A 147 9.12 0.45 6.85
CA GLU A 147 8.92 1.59 7.75
C GLU A 147 7.82 2.54 7.25
N SER A 148 7.80 2.81 5.94
CA SER A 148 6.77 3.64 5.32
C SER A 148 5.39 3.00 5.39
N PHE A 149 5.30 1.69 5.11
CA PHE A 149 4.07 0.90 5.16
C PHE A 149 3.52 0.82 6.59
N GLU A 150 4.35 0.42 7.55
CA GLU A 150 3.95 0.29 8.96
C GLU A 150 3.60 1.65 9.58
N GLY A 151 4.32 2.72 9.20
CA GLY A 151 4.05 4.09 9.64
C GLY A 151 2.75 4.66 9.06
N ALA A 152 2.48 4.40 7.77
CA ALA A 152 1.25 4.82 7.11
C ALA A 152 -0.01 4.21 7.76
N LEU A 153 0.08 2.95 8.18
CA LEU A 153 -1.02 2.21 8.82
C LEU A 153 -1.01 2.27 10.35
N GLY A 154 0.07 2.81 10.94
CA GLY A 154 0.30 2.79 12.39
C GLY A 154 0.32 1.38 12.98
N ILE A 155 0.81 0.39 12.25
CA ILE A 155 0.88 -1.04 12.68
C ILE A 155 2.29 -1.47 13.10
N GLY A 156 3.27 -0.56 13.04
CA GLY A 156 4.63 -0.83 13.49
C GLY A 156 4.72 -1.10 14.99
N SER A 157 5.77 -1.79 15.42
CA SER A 157 6.03 -2.02 16.84
C SER A 157 6.11 -0.66 17.54
N ASN A 158 5.22 -0.42 18.51
CA ASN A 158 5.35 0.70 19.44
C ASN A 158 6.77 0.64 20.03
N LYS A 159 7.66 1.54 19.61
CA LYS A 159 8.55 2.11 20.61
C LYS A 159 7.61 2.76 21.58
N GLU A 160 7.47 2.17 22.76
CA GLU A 160 6.81 2.78 23.90
C GLU A 160 7.10 4.28 23.86
N LYS A 161 6.07 5.08 23.58
CA LYS A 161 6.10 6.45 24.07
C LYS A 161 6.11 6.30 25.58
N LYS A 162 7.31 6.17 26.16
CA LYS A 162 7.57 6.59 27.52
C LYS A 162 7.10 8.02 27.56
N VAL A 163 5.86 8.20 28.01
CA VAL A 163 5.41 9.42 28.64
C VAL A 163 6.35 9.57 29.83
N THR A 164 7.48 10.24 29.63
CA THR A 164 8.17 10.90 30.72
C THR A 164 7.25 12.04 31.12
N SER A 165 6.39 11.74 32.08
CA SER A 165 5.87 12.73 33.00
C SER A 165 7.07 13.34 33.74
N SER A 166 7.36 14.59 33.42
CA SER A 166 8.14 15.52 34.24
C SER A 166 7.39 16.84 34.25
#